data_AF-A0A9D5QHX4-F1
#
_entry.id   AF-A0A9D5QHX4-F1
#
_cell.length_a   1.000
_cell.length_b   1.000
_cell.length_c   1.000
_cell.angle_alpha   90.00
_cell.angle_beta   90.00
_cell.angle_gamma   90.00
#
_symmetry.space_group_name_H-M   'P 1'
#
loop_
_entity.id
_entity.type
_entity.pdbx_description
1 polymer ?
#
loop_
_entity_poly.entity_id
_entity_poly.type
_entity_poly.pdbx_seq_one_letter_code
_entity_poly.pdbx_strand_id
1 'polypeptide(L)'
;MQKKIKTPSGSHWHQNLLKKALEKDIISKQLAGEFKRFLAFRHFFSHAYALELYPDRMVQLITDLHDIFSRFKIEIKKHRL
;
A
#
# COMPACT_ATOMS: atom_id res chain seq x y z
N MET A 1 -2.08 -19.63 -16.09
CA MET A 1 -1.38 -18.59 -16.89
C MET A 1 -0.91 -17.49 -15.94
N GLN A 2 0.40 -17.37 -15.71
CA GLN A 2 0.94 -16.26 -14.90
C GLN A 2 0.70 -14.95 -15.67
N LYS A 3 -0.24 -14.10 -15.22
CA LYS A 3 -0.33 -12.73 -15.72
C LYS A 3 0.96 -12.02 -15.29
N LYS A 4 1.95 -11.90 -16.19
CA LYS A 4 3.16 -11.09 -15.96
C LYS A 4 2.73 -9.63 -15.81
N ILE A 5 2.51 -9.20 -14.57
CA ILE A 5 2.34 -7.79 -14.25
C ILE A 5 3.69 -7.15 -14.47
N LYS A 6 3.81 -6.27 -15.47
CA LYS A 6 5.00 -5.43 -15.63
C LYS A 6 5.11 -4.53 -14.40
N THR A 7 6.06 -4.83 -13.53
CA THR A 7 6.38 -4.02 -12.36
C THR A 7 6.75 -2.61 -12.82
N PRO A 8 6.05 -1.57 -12.31
CA PRO A 8 6.40 -0.20 -12.65
C PRO A 8 7.77 0.18 -12.09
N SER A 9 8.41 1.17 -12.71
CA SER A 9 9.72 1.70 -12.32
C SER A 9 9.67 3.25 -12.22
N GLY A 10 10.76 3.88 -11.77
CA GLY A 10 10.86 5.34 -11.60
C GLY A 10 10.34 5.86 -10.26
N SER A 11 10.42 7.17 -10.03
CA SER A 11 10.12 7.82 -8.73
C SER A 11 8.71 7.55 -8.18
N HIS A 12 7.74 7.30 -9.06
CA HIS A 12 6.33 7.08 -8.70
C HIS A 12 5.91 5.60 -8.73
N TRP A 13 6.86 4.67 -8.80
CA TRP A 13 6.56 3.25 -9.04
C TRP A 13 5.60 2.65 -8.01
N HIS A 14 5.70 3.03 -6.74
CA HIS A 14 4.85 2.49 -5.66
C HIS A 14 3.37 2.82 -5.87
N GLN A 15 3.07 4.08 -6.23
CA GLN A 15 1.70 4.52 -6.51
C GLN A 15 1.15 3.81 -7.75
N ASN A 16 1.98 3.69 -8.80
CA ASN A 16 1.63 3.00 -10.02
C ASN A 16 1.39 1.50 -9.80
N LEU A 17 2.14 0.86 -8.88
CA LEU A 17 1.95 -0.54 -8.54
C LEU A 17 0.61 -0.75 -7.85
N LEU A 18 0.28 0.09 -6.86
CA LEU A 18 -0.99 0.03 -6.16
C LEU A 18 -2.18 0.23 -7.12
N LYS A 19 -2.07 1.21 -8.03
CA LYS A 19 -3.07 1.45 -9.07
C LYS A 19 -3.27 0.23 -9.97
N LYS A 20 -2.17 -0.36 -10.47
CA LYS A 20 -2.23 -1.57 -11.30
C LYS A 20 -2.81 -2.77 -10.56
N ALA A 21 -2.49 -2.95 -9.28
CA ALA A 21 -3.03 -4.04 -8.47
C ALA A 21 -4.55 -3.93 -8.34
N LEU A 22 -5.06 -2.71 -8.13
CA LEU A 22 -6.50 -2.44 -8.12
C LEU A 22 -7.14 -2.66 -9.50
N GLU A 23 -6.54 -2.14 -10.57
CA GLU A 23 -7.04 -2.32 -11.95
C GLU A 23 -7.07 -3.80 -12.40
N LYS A 24 -6.21 -4.64 -11.82
CA LYS A 24 -6.14 -6.07 -12.11
C LYS A 24 -6.95 -6.92 -11.12
N ASP A 25 -7.70 -6.29 -10.23
CA ASP A 25 -8.52 -6.95 -9.20
C ASP A 25 -7.70 -7.91 -8.31
N ILE A 26 -6.43 -7.57 -8.07
CA ILE A 26 -5.53 -8.31 -7.17
C ILE A 26 -5.77 -7.89 -5.72
N ILE A 27 -6.16 -6.63 -5.54
CA ILE A 27 -6.58 -6.08 -4.28
C ILE A 27 -7.92 -5.36 -4.42
N SER A 28 -8.69 -5.33 -3.35
CA SER A 28 -9.97 -4.62 -3.30
C SER A 28 -9.78 -3.10 -3.28
N LYS A 29 -10.82 -2.37 -3.69
CA LYS A 29 -10.87 -0.90 -3.59
C LYS A 29 -10.69 -0.43 -2.15
N GLN A 30 -11.24 -1.17 -1.19
CA GLN A 30 -11.07 -0.90 0.24
C GLN A 30 -9.59 -0.99 0.62
N LEU A 31 -8.94 -2.12 0.33
CA LEU A 31 -7.53 -2.32 0.68
C LEU A 31 -6.59 -1.33 -0.04
N ALA A 32 -6.91 -0.97 -1.28
CA ALA A 32 -6.19 0.09 -1.99
C ALA A 32 -6.32 1.47 -1.31
N GLY A 33 -7.49 1.78 -0.75
CA GLY A 33 -7.72 2.99 0.06
C GLY A 33 -6.86 3.01 1.32
N GLU A 34 -6.80 1.88 2.03
CA GLU A 34 -5.95 1.70 3.22
C GLU A 34 -4.46 1.91 2.89
N PHE A 35 -3.96 1.30 1.81
CA PHE A 35 -2.57 1.45 1.38
C PHE A 35 -2.18 2.89 0.98
N LYS A 36 -3.13 3.72 0.55
CA LYS A 36 -2.84 5.14 0.27
C LYS A 36 -2.37 5.88 1.53
N ARG A 37 -2.88 5.52 2.73
CA ARG A 37 -2.44 6.15 3.98
C ARG A 37 -0.96 5.86 4.26
N PHE A 38 -0.49 4.65 3.98
CA PHE A 38 0.91 4.29 4.10
C PHE A 38 1.80 4.94 3.03
N LEU A 39 1.32 5.11 1.80
CA LEU A 39 2.05 5.84 0.77
C LEU A 39 2.21 7.32 1.12
N ALA A 40 1.15 7.95 1.66
CA ALA A 40 1.19 9.31 2.16
C ALA A 40 2.18 9.44 3.32
N PHE A 41 2.14 8.49 4.27
CA PHE A 41 3.11 8.43 5.36
C PHE A 41 4.55 8.28 4.85
N ARG A 42 4.82 7.36 3.92
CA ARG A 42 6.15 7.19 3.31
C ARG A 42 6.63 8.49 2.67
N HIS A 43 5.77 9.15 1.89
CA HIS A 43 6.12 10.42 1.25
C HIS A 43 6.45 11.49 2.28
N PHE A 44 5.59 11.65 3.29
CA PHE A 44 5.81 12.58 4.39
C PHE A 44 7.11 12.27 5.13
N PHE A 45 7.31 11.05 5.62
CA PHE A 45 8.51 10.65 6.36
C PHE A 45 9.81 10.82 5.56
N SER A 46 9.75 10.62 4.25
CA SER A 46 10.94 10.74 3.38
C SER A 46 11.33 12.19 3.04
N HIS A 47 10.41 13.16 3.19
CA HIS A 47 10.63 14.55 2.77
C HIS A 47 10.43 15.58 3.89
N ALA A 48 9.60 15.28 4.88
CA ALA A 48 9.42 16.06 6.09
C ALA A 48 10.43 15.57 7.12
N TYR A 49 11.33 16.45 7.54
CA TYR A 49 12.22 16.20 8.67
C TYR A 49 11.38 15.77 9.89
N ALA A 50 11.88 14.81 10.67
CA ALA A 50 11.16 14.14 11.77
C ALA A 50 10.50 15.07 12.83
N LEU A 51 10.78 16.37 12.77
CA LEU A 51 10.23 17.42 13.62
C LEU A 51 8.72 17.67 13.45
N GLU A 52 8.10 17.22 12.34
CA GLU A 52 6.64 17.36 12.11
C GLU A 52 5.87 16.01 12.17
N LEU A 53 6.43 14.98 12.81
CA LEU A 53 5.71 13.73 12.99
C LEU A 53 4.57 13.90 14.00
N TYR A 54 3.32 13.73 13.54
CA TYR A 54 2.13 13.75 14.39
C TYR A 54 1.89 12.36 15.00
N PRO A 55 2.13 12.14 16.31
CA PRO A 55 2.07 10.82 16.91
C PRO A 55 0.70 10.14 16.73
N ASP A 56 -0.39 10.88 16.83
CA ASP A 56 -1.74 10.32 16.68
C ASP A 56 -1.98 9.71 15.29
N ARG A 57 -1.43 10.34 14.24
CA ARG A 57 -1.51 9.79 12.88
C ARG A 57 -0.64 8.55 12.71
N MET A 58 0.49 8.49 13.41
CA MET A 58 1.39 7.33 13.43
C MET A 58 0.78 6.14 14.15
N VAL A 59 0.19 6.38 15.32
CA VAL A 59 -0.44 5.34 16.14
C VAL A 59 -1.52 4.63 15.33
N GLN A 60 -2.40 5.36 14.65
CA GLN A 60 -3.45 4.75 13.81
C GLN A 60 -2.85 3.88 12.69
N LEU A 61 -1.80 4.34 12.01
CA LEU A 61 -1.12 3.54 10.98
C LEU A 61 -0.54 2.24 11.53
N ILE A 62 0.03 2.28 12.74
CA ILE A 62 0.64 1.12 13.40
C ILE A 62 -0.44 0.16 13.90
N THR A 63 -1.48 0.68 14.56
CA THR A 63 -2.60 -0.11 15.08
C THR A 63 -3.29 -0.88 13.95
N ASP A 64 -3.53 -0.24 12.81
CA ASP A 64 -4.20 -0.88 11.68
C ASP A 64 -3.30 -1.83 10.87
N LEU A 65 -1.96 -1.71 11.00
CA LEU A 65 -1.00 -2.37 10.12
C LEU A 65 -1.19 -3.89 10.09
N HIS A 66 -1.40 -4.51 11.25
CA HIS A 66 -1.53 -5.95 11.36
C HIS A 66 -2.78 -6.47 10.62
N ASP A 67 -3.92 -5.80 10.79
CA ASP A 67 -5.17 -6.17 10.13
C ASP A 67 -5.08 -5.97 8.62
N ILE A 68 -4.62 -4.79 8.18
CA ILE A 68 -4.47 -4.44 6.77
C ILE A 68 -3.54 -5.45 6.07
N PHE A 69 -2.41 -5.79 6.71
CA PHE A 69 -1.47 -6.76 6.13
C PHE A 69 -2.05 -8.18 6.11
N SER A 70 -2.85 -8.56 7.10
CA SER A 70 -3.55 -9.85 7.12
C SER A 70 -4.58 -9.95 6.00
N ARG A 71 -5.39 -8.90 5.79
CA ARG A 71 -6.33 -8.81 4.65
C ARG A 71 -5.60 -8.87 3.31
N PHE A 72 -4.48 -8.16 3.18
CA PHE A 72 -3.63 -8.24 2.00
C PHE A 72 -3.16 -9.66 1.71
N LYS A 73 -2.66 -10.39 2.71
CA LYS A 73 -2.25 -11.80 2.54
C LYS A 73 -3.39 -12.68 2.04
N ILE A 74 -4.61 -12.46 2.54
CA ILE A 74 -5.80 -13.20 2.11
C ILE A 74 -6.14 -12.89 0.65
N GLU A 75 -6.15 -11.61 0.26
CA GLU A 75 -6.45 -11.21 -1.12
C GLU A 75 -5.41 -11.75 -2.12
N ILE A 76 -4.12 -11.61 -1.84
CA ILE A 76 -3.08 -12.11 -2.76
C ILE A 76 -3.03 -13.65 -2.85
N LYS A 77 -3.44 -14.37 -1.80
CA LYS A 77 -3.49 -15.85 -1.82
C LYS A 77 -4.47 -16.34 -2.88
N LYS A 78 -5.54 -15.59 -3.17
CA LYS A 78 -6.48 -15.91 -4.26
C LYS A 78 -5.82 -15.88 -5.65
N HIS A 79 -4.68 -15.21 -5.78
CA HIS A 79 -3.95 -15.04 -7.03
C HIS A 79 -2.63 -15.83 -7.10
N ARG A 80 -2.18 -16.45 -5.99
CA ARG A 80 -1.09 -17.44 -6.00
C ARG A 80 -1.68 -18.82 -6.30
N LEU A 81 -1.70 -19.18 -7.60
CA LEU A 81 -1.72 -20.56 -8.06
C LEU A 81 -0.34 -21.19 -7.87
#